data_AF-A0A1S2M016-F1
#
_entry.id   AF-A0A1S2M016-F1
#
_cell.length_a   1.000
_cell.length_b   1.000
_cell.length_c   1.000
_cell.angle_alpha   90.00
_cell.angle_beta   90.00
_cell.angle_gamma   90.00
#
_symmetry.space_group_name_H-M   'P 1'
#
loop_
_entity.id
_entity.type
_entity.pdbx_description
1 polymer ?
#
loop_
_entity_poly.entity_id
_entity_poly.type
_entity_poly.pdbx_seq_one_letter_code
_entity_poly.pdbx_strand_id
1 'polypeptide(L)' 'MGKKITVSGEVRLRVSYQVELNMSEQEFDALSEREQNEHLENAIDWLEAGRNAEVDEFDVDDVIEIEEK' A
#
# COMPACT_ATOMS: atom_id res chain seq x y z
N MET A 1 38.75 4.27 -5.01
CA MET A 1 37.79 3.66 -4.07
C MET A 1 36.57 4.56 -4.03
N GLY A 2 35.46 4.10 -4.62
CA GLY A 2 34.18 4.79 -4.50
C GLY A 2 33.53 4.43 -3.17
N LYS A 3 32.77 5.35 -2.56
CA LYS A 3 31.95 5.08 -1.38
C LYS A 3 30.50 4.96 -1.82
N LYS A 4 29.81 3.93 -1.35
CA LYS A 4 28.36 3.74 -1.54
C LYS A 4 27.66 3.77 -0.18
N ILE A 5 26.40 4.16 -0.16
CA ILE A 5 25.55 4.03 1.03
C ILE A 5 24.37 3.12 0.73
N THR A 6 23.97 2.33 1.72
CA THR A 6 22.71 1.59 1.75
C THR A 6 21.81 2.24 2.79
N VAL A 7 20.56 2.55 2.42
CA VAL A 7 19.56 3.11 3.33
C VAL A 7 18.42 2.10 3.45
N SER A 8 18.01 1.79 4.68
CA SER A 8 16.78 1.03 4.95
C SER A 8 15.78 1.90 5.70
N GLY A 9 14.51 1.69 5.42
CA GLY A 9 13.42 2.47 5.99
C GLY A 9 12.08 1.91 5.57
N GLU A 10 11.03 2.46 6.19
CA GLU A 10 9.65 2.13 5.89
C GLU A 10 8.92 3.35 5.32
N VAL A 11 7.93 3.11 4.47
CA VAL A 11 7.09 4.17 3.91
C VAL A 11 5.63 3.82 4.12
N ARG A 12 4.85 4.80 4.58
CA ARG A 12 3.40 4.71 4.64
C ARG A 12 2.81 5.37 3.41
N LEU A 13 2.05 4.57 2.66
CA LEU A 13 1.36 5.02 1.47
C LEU A 13 -0.12 5.25 1.79
N ARG A 14 -0.66 6.38 1.35
CA ARG A 14 -2.09 6.65 1.34
C ARG A 14 -2.65 6.29 -0.02
N VAL A 15 -3.46 5.24 -0.04
CA VAL A 15 -4.15 4.77 -1.25
C VAL A 15 -5.58 5.27 -1.25
N SER A 16 -5.96 5.98 -2.30
CA SER A 16 -7.37 6.28 -2.59
C SER A 16 -7.85 5.32 -3.68
N TYR A 17 -8.99 4.67 -3.48
CA TYR A 17 -9.56 3.72 -4.44
C TYR A 17 -11.04 4.00 -4.67
N GLN A 18 -11.52 3.59 -5.83
CA GLN A 18 -12.93 3.54 -6.17
C GLN A 18 -13.16 2.25 -6.93
N VAL A 19 -14.11 1.43 -6.47
CA VAL A 19 -14.44 0.14 -7.06
C VAL A 19 -15.94 0.02 -7.25
N GLU A 20 -16.34 -0.71 -8.28
CA GLU A 20 -17.74 -1.06 -8.53
C GLU A 20 -17.96 -2.50 -8.08
N LEU A 21 -18.97 -2.71 -7.22
CA LEU A 21 -19.38 -4.03 -6.76
C LEU A 21 -20.66 -4.44 -7.48
N ASN A 22 -20.75 -5.71 -7.88
CA ASN A 22 -21.92 -6.28 -8.54
C ASN A 22 -23.02 -6.65 -7.53
N MET A 23 -23.40 -5.72 -6.65
CA MET A 23 -24.47 -5.88 -5.67
C MET A 23 -25.05 -4.51 -5.31
N SER A 24 -26.25 -4.50 -4.75
CA SER A 24 -26.86 -3.27 -4.22
C SER A 24 -26.28 -2.88 -2.86
N GLU A 25 -26.49 -1.61 -2.48
CA GLU A 25 -26.12 -1.09 -1.16
C GLU A 25 -26.76 -1.89 -0.01
N GLN A 26 -28.04 -2.28 -0.14
CA GLN A 26 -28.73 -3.08 0.87
C GLN A 26 -28.14 -4.49 1.03
N GLU A 27 -27.68 -5.10 -0.08
CA GLU A 27 -27.01 -6.40 -0.03
C GLU A 27 -25.64 -6.27 0.64
N PHE A 28 -24.88 -5.22 0.33
CA PHE A 28 -23.58 -4.96 0.93
C PHE A 28 -23.70 -4.67 2.44
N ASP A 29 -24.66 -3.84 2.85
CA ASP A 29 -24.88 -3.47 4.26
C ASP A 29 -25.39 -4.63 5.12
N ALA A 30 -25.99 -5.64 4.50
CA ALA A 30 -26.45 -6.86 5.19
C ALA A 30 -25.31 -7.85 5.48
N LEU A 31 -24.15 -7.70 4.85
CA LEU A 31 -22.98 -8.55 5.06
C LEU A 31 -22.30 -8.24 6.40
N SER A 32 -21.57 -9.21 6.94
CA SER A 32 -20.64 -8.94 8.03
C SER A 32 -19.46 -8.11 7.56
N GLU A 33 -18.80 -7.38 8.47
CA GLU A 33 -17.59 -6.59 8.17
C GLU A 33 -16.51 -7.43 7.47
N ARG A 34 -16.34 -8.70 7.89
CA ARG A 34 -15.40 -9.62 7.25
C ARG A 34 -15.75 -9.87 5.78
N GLU A 35 -17.02 -10.13 5.49
CA GLU A 35 -17.47 -10.39 4.11
C GLU A 35 -17.40 -9.13 3.24
N GLN A 36 -17.75 -7.97 3.80
CA GLN A 36 -17.55 -6.69 3.12
C GLN A 36 -16.09 -6.47 2.75
N ASN A 37 -15.16 -6.69 3.69
CA ASN A 37 -13.73 -6.59 3.44
C ASN A 37 -13.27 -7.57 2.37
N GLU A 38 -13.75 -8.82 2.39
CA GLU A 38 -13.43 -9.80 1.34
C GLU A 38 -13.90 -9.33 -0.05
N HIS A 39 -15.08 -8.73 -0.16
CA HIS A 39 -15.53 -8.17 -1.44
C HIS A 39 -14.66 -7.00 -1.91
N LEU A 40 -14.26 -6.11 -0.99
CA LEU A 40 -13.39 -4.97 -1.31
C LEU A 40 -11.98 -5.43 -1.69
N GLU A 41 -11.37 -6.34 -0.91
CA GLU A 41 -10.03 -6.87 -1.18
C GLU A 41 -9.93 -7.54 -2.55
N ASN A 42 -11.00 -8.21 -2.98
CA ASN A 42 -11.05 -8.85 -4.29
C ASN A 42 -11.38 -7.87 -5.44
N ALA A 43 -12.06 -6.76 -5.15
CA ALA A 43 -12.44 -5.76 -6.15
C ALA A 43 -11.34 -4.71 -6.38
N ILE A 44 -10.51 -4.42 -5.38
CA ILE A 44 -9.46 -3.42 -5.46
C ILE A 44 -8.18 -4.06 -6.04
N ASP A 45 -7.68 -3.55 -7.16
CA ASP A 45 -6.32 -3.85 -7.61
C ASP A 45 -5.32 -3.04 -6.76
N TRP A 46 -4.87 -3.63 -5.66
CA TRP A 46 -3.92 -3.00 -4.74
C TRP A 46 -2.56 -2.68 -5.37
N LEU A 47 -2.15 -3.40 -6.41
CA LEU A 47 -0.89 -3.13 -7.10
C LEU A 47 -1.01 -1.85 -7.93
N GLU A 48 -2.10 -1.71 -8.68
CA GLU A 48 -2.38 -0.49 -9.43
C GLU A 48 -2.63 0.70 -8.50
N ALA A 49 -3.43 0.50 -7.46
CA ALA A 49 -3.75 1.55 -6.49
C ALA A 49 -2.49 1.99 -5.72
N GLY A 50 -1.62 1.06 -5.35
CA GLY A 50 -0.34 1.33 -4.69
C GLY A 50 0.64 2.11 -5.55
N ARG A 51 0.65 1.89 -6.87
CA ARG A 51 1.51 2.64 -7.82
C ARG A 51 1.12 4.11 -7.94
N ASN A 52 -0.14 4.44 -7.69
CA ASN A 52 -0.67 5.80 -7.75
C ASN A 52 -0.85 6.42 -6.35
N ALA A 53 -0.41 5.71 -5.30
CA ALA A 53 -0.58 6.15 -3.93
C ALA A 53 0.25 7.39 -3.61
N GLU A 54 -0.27 8.23 -2.73
CA GLU A 54 0.47 9.35 -2.18
C GLU A 54 1.39 8.84 -1.07
N VAL A 55 2.64 9.31 -1.06
CA VAL A 55 3.56 9.05 0.06
C VAL A 55 3.16 9.98 1.20
N ASP A 56 2.67 9.42 2.30
CA ASP A 56 2.20 10.18 3.46
C ASP A 56 3.35 10.39 4.46
N GLU A 57 4.13 9.33 4.73
CA GLU A 57 5.22 9.35 5.70
C GLU A 57 6.38 8.48 5.22
N PHE A 58 7.60 8.94 5.44
CA PHE A 58 8.83 8.22 5.13
C PHE A 58 9.69 8.17 6.39
N ASP A 59 10.03 6.97 6.83
CA ASP A 59 10.89 6.74 7.99
C ASP A 59 12.17 6.05 7.56
N VAL A 60 13.30 6.48 8.12
CA VAL A 60 14.62 5.92 7.82
C VAL A 60 15.15 5.24 9.07
N ASP A 61 15.31 3.93 8.99
CA ASP A 61 15.76 3.12 10.11
C ASP A 61 17.29 3.09 10.22
N ASP A 62 18.01 2.96 9.10
CA ASP A 62 19.47 2.81 9.11
C ASP A 62 20.15 3.31 7.82
N VAL A 63 21.41 3.73 7.95
CA VAL A 63 22.28 4.17 6.85
C VAL A 63 23.69 3.61 7.02
N ILE A 64 24.12 2.76 6.09
CA ILE A 64 25.42 2.07 6.13
C ILE A 64 26.31 2.51 4.96
N GLU A 65 27.52 2.99 5.23
CA GLU A 65 28.55 3.29 4.21
C GLU A 65 29.39 2.04 3.88
N ILE A 66 29.59 1.77 2.60
CA ILE A 66 30.37 0.65 2.07
C ILE A 66 31.48 1.21 1.18
N GLU A 67 32.75 0.88 1.50
CA GLU A 67 33.90 1.21 0.67
C GLU A 67 34.11 0.16 -0.44
N GLU A 68 34.11 0.60 -1.70
CA GLU A 68 34.45 -0.26 -2.83
C GLU A 68 35.98 -0.35 -2.97
N LYS A 69 36.51 -1.58 -2.84
CA LYS A 69 37.94 -1.92 -3.03
C LYS A 69 38.45 -1.54 -4.42
#